data_AF-A0A1B6JNU1-F1
#
_entry.id   AF-A0A1B6JNU1-F1
#
_cell.length_a   1.000
_cell.length_b   1.000
_cell.length_c   1.000
_cell.angle_alpha   90.00
_cell.angle_beta   90.00
_cell.angle_gamma   90.00
#
_symmetry.space_group_name_H-M   'P 1'
#
loop_
_entity.id
_entity.type
_entity.pdbx_description
1 polymer ?
#
loop_
_entity_poly.entity_id
_entity_poly.type
_entity_poly.pdbx_seq_one_letter_code
_entity_poly.pdbx_strand_id
1 'polypeptide(L)'
;SLQVALELKNLGKKEKALKLLEHALALAPKHPDILNHYGELLEEIKKDIIKADQMYFQALMQCPDHRAARANRQRVKHAVEELDTASLHRIDHKRDTVAAIPDSN
;
A
#
# COMPACT_ATOMS: atom_id res chain seq x y z
N SER A 1 7.26 -18.95 10.42
CA SER A 1 8.42 -18.30 9.79
C SER A 1 8.13 -18.10 8.31
N LEU A 2 8.64 -17.02 7.70
CA LEU A 2 8.27 -16.48 6.38
C LEU A 2 7.76 -17.48 5.32
N GLN A 3 8.43 -18.61 5.13
CA GLN A 3 8.07 -19.68 4.18
C GLN A 3 6.62 -20.18 4.34
N VAL A 4 6.15 -20.38 5.57
CA VAL A 4 4.78 -20.83 5.83
C VAL A 4 3.75 -19.76 5.45
N ALA A 5 4.11 -18.47 5.56
CA ALA A 5 3.22 -17.40 5.12
C ALA A 5 3.07 -17.40 3.59
N LEU A 6 4.15 -17.70 2.86
CA LEU A 6 4.15 -17.83 1.40
C LEU A 6 3.32 -19.04 0.95
N GLU A 7 3.45 -20.18 1.63
CA GLU A 7 2.58 -21.34 1.37
C GLU A 7 1.11 -21.00 1.60
N LEU A 8 0.78 -20.32 2.70
CA LEU A 8 -0.60 -19.90 2.98
C LEU A 8 -1.12 -18.90 1.94
N LYS A 9 -0.28 -17.99 1.44
CA LYS A 9 -0.62 -17.08 0.34
C LYS A 9 -0.96 -17.87 -0.93
N ASN A 10 -0.12 -18.84 -1.31
CA ASN A 10 -0.34 -19.70 -2.49
C ASN A 10 -1.59 -20.57 -2.36
N LEU A 11 -1.93 -20.99 -1.14
CA LEU A 11 -3.16 -21.71 -0.83
C LEU A 11 -4.41 -20.81 -0.79
N GLY A 12 -4.29 -19.52 -1.09
CA GLY A 12 -5.38 -18.54 -1.04
C GLY A 12 -5.78 -18.13 0.39
N LYS A 13 -5.12 -18.64 1.42
CA LYS A 13 -5.39 -18.36 2.84
C LYS A 13 -4.68 -17.07 3.29
N LYS A 14 -4.95 -15.98 2.58
CA LYS A 14 -4.27 -14.68 2.75
C LYS A 14 -4.39 -14.12 4.16
N GLU A 15 -5.55 -14.25 4.82
CA GLU A 15 -5.74 -13.78 6.21
C GLU A 15 -4.84 -14.51 7.22
N LYS A 16 -4.64 -15.82 7.05
CA LYS A 16 -3.75 -16.60 7.91
C LYS A 16 -2.29 -16.24 7.64
N ALA A 17 -1.93 -16.04 6.37
CA ALA A 17 -0.61 -15.57 5.98
C ALA A 17 -0.30 -14.20 6.59
N LEU A 18 -1.28 -13.28 6.61
CA LEU A 18 -1.14 -11.95 7.20
C LEU A 18 -0.84 -12.03 8.70
N LYS A 19 -1.63 -12.78 9.47
CA LYS A 19 -1.37 -12.98 10.91
C LYS A 19 0.01 -13.58 11.18
N LEU A 20 0.46 -14.50 10.33
CA LEU A 20 1.76 -15.11 10.47
C LEU A 20 2.89 -14.13 10.16
N LEU A 21 2.72 -13.26 9.15
CA LEU A 21 3.65 -12.19 8.83
C LEU A 21 3.66 -11.10 9.91
N GLU A 22 2.53 -10.78 10.54
CA GLU A 22 2.50 -9.88 11.70
C GLU A 22 3.34 -10.43 12.86
N HIS A 23 3.22 -11.73 13.15
CA HIS A 23 4.06 -12.37 14.16
C HIS A 23 5.53 -12.40 13.75
N ALA A 24 5.83 -12.67 12.47
CA ALA A 24 7.20 -12.65 11.96
C ALA A 24 7.80 -11.23 12.00
N LEU A 25 7.00 -10.21 11.75
CA LEU A 25 7.39 -8.80 11.84
C LEU A 25 7.64 -8.38 13.29
N ALA A 26 6.83 -8.87 14.24
CA ALA A 26 7.07 -8.64 15.67
C ALA A 26 8.41 -9.23 16.14
N LEU A 27 8.81 -10.38 15.58
CA LEU A 27 10.08 -11.03 15.86
C LEU A 27 11.26 -10.36 15.14
N ALA A 28 11.05 -9.91 13.90
CA ALA A 28 12.09 -9.34 13.04
C ALA A 28 11.55 -8.12 12.26
N PRO A 29 11.40 -6.96 12.92
CA PRO A 29 10.76 -5.78 12.33
C PRO A 29 11.58 -5.11 11.22
N LYS A 30 12.87 -5.47 11.12
CA LYS A 30 13.81 -4.91 10.15
C LYS A 30 14.10 -5.85 8.98
N HIS A 31 13.39 -6.97 8.88
CA HIS A 31 13.63 -7.91 7.80
C HIS A 31 12.94 -7.45 6.51
N PRO A 32 13.68 -7.17 5.42
CA PRO A 32 13.12 -6.55 4.23
C PRO A 32 12.14 -7.48 3.49
N ASP A 33 12.39 -8.79 3.42
CA ASP A 33 11.43 -9.74 2.82
C ASP A 33 10.09 -9.80 3.57
N ILE A 34 10.11 -9.77 4.91
CA ILE A 34 8.89 -9.79 5.73
C ILE A 34 8.07 -8.53 5.46
N LEU A 35 8.72 -7.36 5.46
CA LEU A 35 8.09 -6.08 5.15
C LEU A 35 7.49 -6.08 3.73
N ASN A 36 8.21 -6.60 2.75
CA ASN A 36 7.74 -6.71 1.37
C ASN A 36 6.50 -7.63 1.25
N HIS A 37 6.55 -8.84 1.82
CA HIS A 37 5.42 -9.76 1.75
C HIS A 37 4.21 -9.29 2.57
N TYR A 38 4.45 -8.56 3.67
CA TYR A 38 3.37 -7.95 4.45
C TYR A 38 2.66 -6.83 3.68
N GLY A 39 3.43 -5.96 3.00
CA GLY A 39 2.87 -4.93 2.10
C GLY A 39 2.01 -5.53 0.99
N GLU A 40 2.48 -6.62 0.37
CA GLU A 40 1.76 -7.30 -0.72
C GLU A 40 0.41 -7.86 -0.25
N LEU A 41 0.38 -8.51 0.91
CA LEU A 41 -0.89 -9.00 1.48
C LEU A 41 -1.82 -7.87 1.92
N LEU A 42 -1.29 -6.73 2.38
CA LEU A 42 -2.10 -5.56 2.70
C LEU A 42 -2.82 -5.01 1.48
N GLU A 43 -2.14 -4.95 0.32
CA GLU A 43 -2.78 -4.58 -0.94
C GLU A 43 -3.86 -5.59 -1.33
N GLU A 44 -3.56 -6.89 -1.27
CA GLU A 44 -4.49 -7.93 -1.71
C GLU A 44 -5.72 -8.10 -0.81
N ILE A 45 -5.57 -7.95 0.51
CA ILE A 45 -6.65 -8.19 1.48
C ILE A 45 -7.40 -6.90 1.80
N LYS A 46 -6.67 -5.84 2.18
CA LYS A 46 -7.26 -4.60 2.70
C LYS A 46 -7.40 -3.52 1.64
N LYS A 47 -6.80 -3.70 0.46
CA LYS A 47 -6.67 -2.66 -0.57
C LYS A 47 -6.07 -1.36 0.01
N ASP A 48 -5.24 -1.51 1.03
CA ASP A 48 -4.65 -0.40 1.77
C ASP A 48 -3.29 -0.05 1.15
N ILE A 49 -3.36 0.70 0.06
CA ILE A 49 -2.23 1.08 -0.79
C ILE A 49 -1.25 1.97 0.00
N ILE A 50 -1.76 2.86 0.85
CA ILE A 50 -0.95 3.77 1.66
C ILE A 50 -0.10 3.00 2.66
N LYS A 51 -0.71 2.05 3.37
CA LYS A 51 0.02 1.23 4.34
C LYS A 51 1.02 0.31 3.65
N ALA A 52 0.69 -0.21 2.47
CA ALA A 52 1.62 -0.99 1.66
C ALA A 52 2.84 -0.17 1.22
N ASP A 53 2.68 1.08 0.74
CA ASP A 53 3.80 1.96 0.38
C ASP A 53 4.77 2.15 1.56
N GLN A 54 4.22 2.37 2.77
CA GLN A 54 5.04 2.51 3.98
C GLN A 54 5.88 1.25 4.25
N MET A 55 5.29 0.07 4.10
CA MET A 55 6.01 -1.20 4.32
C MET A 55 7.12 -1.39 3.28
N TYR A 56 6.86 -1.11 2.01
CA TYR A 56 7.88 -1.19 0.96
C TYR A 56 8.98 -0.15 1.15
N PHE A 57 8.64 1.06 1.60
CA PHE A 57 9.62 2.08 1.94
C PHE A 57 10.53 1.62 3.10
N GLN A 58 9.96 1.04 4.15
CA GLN A 58 10.74 0.47 5.25
C GLN A 58 11.63 -0.69 4.77
N ALA A 59 11.14 -1.56 3.88
CA ALA A 59 11.94 -2.63 3.31
C ALA A 59 13.16 -2.08 2.55
N LEU A 60 12.97 -1.04 1.74
CA LEU A 60 14.05 -0.37 0.99
C LEU A 60 15.02 0.41 1.90
N MET A 61 14.53 0.96 3.01
CA MET A 61 15.39 1.59 4.02
C MET A 61 16.34 0.58 4.68
N GLN A 62 15.90 -0.67 4.87
CA GLN A 62 16.77 -1.74 5.39
C GLN A 62 17.65 -2.35 4.30
N CYS A 63 17.11 -2.53 3.09
CA CYS A 63 17.83 -3.07 1.94
C CYS A 63 17.51 -2.28 0.66
N PRO A 64 18.35 -1.29 0.31
CA PRO A 64 18.12 -0.45 -0.87
C PRO A 64 18.12 -1.22 -2.20
N ASP A 65 18.84 -2.35 -2.27
CA ASP A 65 18.92 -3.20 -3.46
C ASP A 65 17.76 -4.20 -3.58
N HIS A 66 16.77 -4.13 -2.68
CA HIS A 66 15.67 -5.08 -2.65
C HIS A 66 14.72 -4.87 -3.86
N ARG A 67 15.00 -5.59 -4.96
CA ARG A 67 14.30 -5.46 -6.24
C ARG A 67 12.79 -5.61 -6.15
N ALA A 68 12.29 -6.59 -5.39
CA ALA A 68 10.85 -6.84 -5.29
C ALA A 68 10.11 -5.69 -4.57
N ALA A 69 10.61 -5.24 -3.41
CA ALA A 69 10.11 -4.06 -2.72
C ALA A 69 10.12 -2.80 -3.61
N ARG A 70 11.17 -2.59 -4.43
CA ARG A 70 11.23 -1.48 -5.37
C ARG A 70 10.14 -1.56 -6.44
N ALA A 71 9.96 -2.73 -7.04
CA ALA A 71 8.94 -2.97 -8.06
C ALA A 71 7.52 -2.80 -7.48
N ASN A 72 7.27 -3.36 -6.30
CA ASN A 72 5.99 -3.25 -5.61
C ASN A 72 5.67 -1.81 -5.22
N ARG A 73 6.65 -1.08 -4.69
CA ARG A 73 6.49 0.35 -4.37
C ARG A 73 6.16 1.17 -5.60
N GLN A 74 6.83 0.93 -6.72
CA GLN A 74 6.55 1.65 -7.96
C GLN A 74 5.11 1.39 -8.43
N ARG A 75 4.64 0.15 -8.37
CA ARG A 75 3.24 -0.21 -8.69
C ARG A 75 2.24 0.52 -7.80
N VAL A 76 2.51 0.57 -6.50
CA VAL A 76 1.68 1.27 -5.51
C VAL A 76 1.67 2.77 -5.72
N LYS A 77 2.83 3.38 -5.99
CA LYS A 77 2.94 4.82 -6.28
C LYS A 77 2.07 5.25 -7.45
N HIS A 78 2.13 4.50 -8.56
CA HIS A 78 1.26 4.78 -9.71
C HIS A 78 -0.23 4.75 -9.32
N ALA A 79 -0.65 3.77 -8.53
CA ALA A 79 -2.03 3.69 -8.07
C ALA A 79 -2.44 4.85 -7.13
N VAL A 80 -1.51 5.37 -6.33
CA VAL A 80 -1.75 6.56 -5.47
C VAL A 80 -1.85 7.83 -6.31
N GLU A 81 -0.95 8.04 -7.28
CA GLU A 81 -0.98 9.22 -8.16
C GLU A 81 -2.30 9.32 -8.95
N GLU A 82 -2.88 8.19 -9.37
CA GLU A 82 -4.21 8.16 -9.98
C GLU A 82 -5.33 8.59 -9.01
N LEU A 83 -5.21 8.26 -7.73
CA LEU A 83 -6.18 8.64 -6.68
C LEU A 83 -6.07 10.12 -6.27
N ASP A 84 -4.86 10.65 -6.19
CA ASP A 84 -4.61 12.08 -5.90
C ASP A 84 -5.16 12.98 -7.03
N THR A 85 -4.98 12.58 -8.29
CA THR A 85 -5.52 13.30 -9.45
C THR A 85 -7.05 13.40 -9.41
N ALA A 86 -7.73 12.32 -9.01
CA ALA A 86 -9.19 12.30 -8.87
C ALA A 86 -9.70 13.23 -7.75
N SER A 87 -8.91 13.43 -6.70
CA SER A 87 -9.27 14.27 -5.56
C SER A 87 -9.12 15.76 -5.88
N LEU A 88 -8.09 16.14 -6.66
CA LEU A 88 -7.89 17.51 -7.15
C LEU A 88 -9.04 17.97 -8.06
N HIS A 89 -9.51 17.13 -8.99
CA HIS A 89 -10.63 17.47 -9.88
C HIS A 89 -11.96 17.76 -9.15
N ARG A 90 -12.19 17.16 -7.97
CA ARG A 90 -13.40 17.43 -7.16
C ARG A 90 -13.38 18.80 -6.48
N ILE A 91 -12.19 19.35 -6.20
CA ILE A 91 -12.05 20.67 -5.58
C ILE A 91 -12.34 21.77 -6.62
N ASP A 92 -11.84 21.61 -7.85
CA ASP A 92 -12.12 22.54 -8.95
C ASP A 92 -13.60 22.57 -9.31
N HIS A 93 -14.29 21.42 -9.39
CA HIS A 93 -15.72 21.41 -9.70
C HIS A 93 -16.58 22.14 -8.66
N LYS A 94 -16.21 22.09 -7.37
CA LYS A 94 -16.91 22.83 -6.32
C LYS A 94 -16.68 24.35 -6.42
N ARG A 95 -15.49 24.80 -6.81
CA ARG A 95 -15.21 26.23 -7.03
C ARG A 95 -16.07 26.80 -8.15
N ASP A 96 -16.20 26.10 -9.26
CA ASP A 96 -17.05 26.53 -10.38
C ASP A 96 -18.53 26.61 -10.00
N THR A 97 -19.06 25.65 -9.24
CA THR A 97 -20.47 25.69 -8.82
C THR A 97 -20.80 26.82 -7.84
N VAL A 98 -19.85 27.24 -7.00
CA VAL A 98 -20.05 28.35 -6.05
C VAL A 98 -19.85 29.71 -6.73
N ALA A 99 -18.97 29.80 -7.74
CA ALA A 99 -18.78 31.00 -8.54
C ALA A 99 -19.94 31.27 -9.52
N ALA A 100 -20.74 30.25 -9.84
CA ALA A 100 -21.87 30.34 -10.78
C ALA A 100 -23.21 30.69 -10.12
N ILE A 101 -23.26 31.02 -8.82
CA ILE A 101 -24.48 31.55 -8.18
C ILE A 101 -24.49 33.07 -8.42
N PRO A 102 -25.40 33.60 -9.27
CA PRO A 102 -25.54 35.04 -9.38
C PRO A 102 -26.19 35.56 -8.09
N ASP A 103 -25.51 36.49 -7.42
CA ASP A 103 -26.09 37.28 -6.33
C ASP A 103 -27.38 37.95 -6.85
N SER A 104 -28.52 37.38 -6.47
CA SER A 104 -29.82 37.94 -6.81
C SER A 104 -30.06 39.13 -5.87
N ASN A 105 -29.90 40.34 -6.40
CA ASN A 105 -30.31 41.60 -5.78
C ASN A 105 -31.54 42.16 -6.50
#